data_AF-A0A820LB98-F1
#
_entry.id   AF-A0A820LB98-F1
#
_cell.length_a   1.000
_cell.length_b   1.000
_cell.length_c   1.000
_cell.angle_alpha   90.00
_cell.angle_beta   90.00
_cell.angle_gamma   90.00
#
_symmetry.space_group_name_H-M   'P 1'
#
loop_
_entity.id
_entity.type
_entity.pdbx_description
1 polymer ?
#
loop_
_entity_poly.entity_id
_entity_poly.type
_entity_poly.pdbx_seq_one_letter_code
_entity_poly.pdbx_strand_id
1 'polypeptide(L)'
;QLDEVMEIFRSTTHIKITKLRVRKISKIEEINFFLAFCPLIKQLEINELPKINVEFFLRSLLIQIRNRSKFQNLRLICIQLPTADDKMILKLNQMIQVENLLVDFKIKRIEEKIFVEWK
;
A
#
# COMPACT_ATOMS: atom_id res chain seq x y z
N GLN A 1 -4.72 -28.41 0.84
CA GLN A 1 -5.67 -27.40 0.33
C GLN A 1 -5.03 -26.02 0.15
N LEU A 2 -4.40 -25.39 1.15
CA LEU A 2 -3.71 -24.12 0.94
C LEU A 2 -2.46 -24.26 0.04
N ASP A 3 -1.73 -25.38 0.18
CA ASP A 3 -0.49 -25.62 -0.57
C ASP A 3 -0.72 -25.89 -2.06
N GLU A 4 -1.75 -26.65 -2.44
CA GLU A 4 -2.17 -26.86 -3.85
C GLU A 4 -2.61 -25.56 -4.51
N VAL A 5 -3.35 -24.72 -3.78
CA VAL A 5 -3.75 -23.39 -4.26
C VAL A 5 -2.51 -22.52 -4.52
N MET A 6 -1.52 -22.56 -3.62
CA MET A 6 -0.25 -21.85 -3.79
C MET A 6 0.60 -22.39 -4.95
N GLU A 7 0.46 -23.67 -5.30
CA GLU A 7 1.19 -24.32 -6.40
C GLU A 7 0.60 -23.97 -7.78
N ILE A 8 -0.73 -23.93 -7.89
CA ILE A 8 -1.45 -23.42 -9.08
C ILE A 8 -1.13 -21.94 -9.33
N PHE A 9 -0.89 -21.16 -8.27
CA PHE A 9 -0.48 -19.76 -8.39
C PHE A 9 1.01 -19.56 -8.74
N ARG A 10 1.87 -20.56 -8.55
CA ARG A 10 3.28 -20.51 -9.01
C ARG A 10 3.42 -20.83 -10.50
N SER A 11 2.50 -21.62 -11.06
CA SER A 11 2.54 -22.06 -12.46
C SER A 11 1.89 -21.08 -13.45
N THR A 12 1.08 -20.14 -12.96
CA THR A 12 0.50 -19.08 -13.79
C THR A 12 1.51 -17.95 -13.93
N THR A 13 1.97 -17.75 -15.16
CA THR A 13 2.82 -16.62 -15.59
C THR A 13 2.41 -15.32 -14.88
N HIS A 14 3.36 -14.69 -14.18
CA HIS A 14 3.14 -13.46 -13.41
C HIS A 14 2.17 -12.51 -14.12
N ILE A 15 0.98 -12.33 -13.55
CA ILE A 15 0.01 -11.39 -14.08
C ILE A 15 0.63 -10.00 -14.05
N LYS A 16 0.73 -9.36 -15.21
CA LYS A 16 1.34 -8.04 -15.40
C LYS A 16 0.39 -6.91 -14.98
N ILE A 17 -0.09 -6.95 -13.75
CA ILE A 17 -0.81 -5.82 -13.16
C ILE A 17 0.23 -4.86 -12.58
N THR A 18 0.33 -3.67 -13.17
CA THR A 18 1.22 -2.59 -12.71
C THR A 18 0.50 -1.56 -11.85
N LYS A 19 -0.83 -1.46 -11.98
CA LYS A 19 -1.69 -0.60 -11.18
C LYS A 19 -2.89 -1.39 -10.67
N LEU A 20 -3.10 -1.38 -9.36
CA LEU A 20 -4.24 -1.99 -8.70
C LEU A 20 -5.09 -0.91 -8.04
N ARG A 21 -6.40 -0.89 -8.36
CA ARG A 21 -7.40 -0.07 -7.70
C ARG A 21 -8.29 -0.94 -6.85
N VAL A 22 -8.35 -0.66 -5.56
CA VAL A 22 -9.19 -1.37 -4.60
C VAL A 22 -10.26 -0.41 -4.11
N ARG A 23 -11.53 -0.75 -4.34
CA ARG A 23 -12.64 0.10 -3.93
C ARG A 23 -12.70 0.22 -2.40
N LYS A 24 -12.61 -0.90 -1.70
CA LYS A 24 -12.71 -0.95 -0.25
C LYS A 24 -11.79 -2.03 0.28
N ILE A 25 -11.11 -1.72 1.38
CA ILE A 25 -10.31 -2.68 2.13
C ILE A 25 -10.91 -2.79 3.52
N SER A 26 -11.17 -4.02 3.98
CA SER A 26 -11.64 -4.24 5.35
C SER A 26 -10.49 -4.64 6.27
N LYS A 27 -9.47 -5.32 5.73
CA LYS A 27 -8.35 -5.89 6.45
C LYS A 27 -7.04 -5.74 5.69
N ILE A 28 -5.92 -5.56 6.40
CA ILE A 28 -4.60 -5.38 5.78
C ILE A 28 -4.13 -6.65 5.04
N GLU A 29 -4.61 -7.82 5.47
CA GLU A 29 -4.36 -9.12 4.86
C GLU A 29 -4.82 -9.19 3.40
N GLU A 30 -5.86 -8.44 3.03
CA GLU A 30 -6.33 -8.36 1.64
C GLU A 30 -5.26 -7.73 0.73
N ILE A 31 -4.55 -6.71 1.23
CA ILE A 31 -3.44 -6.08 0.48
C ILE A 31 -2.27 -7.05 0.34
N ASN A 32 -1.94 -7.78 1.41
CA ASN A 32 -0.89 -8.79 1.35
C ASN A 32 -1.17 -9.85 0.28
N PHE A 33 -2.43 -10.27 0.14
CA PHE A 33 -2.84 -11.21 -0.90
C PHE A 33 -2.58 -10.63 -2.29
N PHE A 34 -3.05 -9.40 -2.56
CA PHE A 34 -2.84 -8.76 -3.86
C PHE A 34 -1.37 -8.56 -4.20
N LEU A 35 -0.57 -8.10 -3.24
CA LEU A 35 0.86 -7.88 -3.47
C LEU A 35 1.64 -9.20 -3.64
N ALA A 36 1.20 -10.29 -3.01
CA ALA A 36 1.79 -11.60 -3.23
C ALA A 36 1.45 -12.15 -4.62
N PHE A 37 0.24 -11.89 -5.11
CA PHE A 37 -0.25 -12.39 -6.39
C PHE A 37 0.26 -11.58 -7.60
N CYS A 38 0.42 -10.27 -7.41
CA CYS A 38 0.82 -9.34 -8.46
C CYS A 38 2.14 -8.64 -8.06
N PRO A 39 3.28 -9.33 -8.14
CA PRO A 39 4.57 -8.81 -7.70
C PRO A 39 5.07 -7.61 -8.53
N LEU A 40 4.44 -7.36 -9.68
CA LEU A 40 4.74 -6.24 -10.59
C LEU A 40 3.90 -4.99 -10.32
N ILE A 41 3.06 -4.99 -9.27
CA ILE A 41 2.30 -3.79 -8.89
C ILE A 41 3.29 -2.67 -8.55
N LYS A 42 3.15 -1.55 -9.26
CA LYS A 42 3.87 -0.30 -9.01
C LYS A 42 3.02 0.72 -8.27
N GLN A 43 1.70 0.65 -8.43
CA GLN A 43 0.75 1.60 -7.86
C GLN A 43 -0.43 0.88 -7.19
N LEU A 44 -0.70 1.23 -5.94
CA LEU A 44 -1.87 0.77 -5.18
C LEU A 44 -2.75 1.97 -4.85
N GLU A 45 -3.98 1.98 -5.37
CA GLU A 45 -4.99 3.02 -5.13
C GLU A 45 -6.15 2.44 -4.29
N ILE A 46 -6.46 3.06 -3.16
CA ILE A 46 -7.47 2.62 -2.19
C ILE A 46 -8.52 3.72 -2.04
N ASN A 47 -9.77 3.44 -2.40
CA ASN A 47 -10.83 4.46 -2.39
C ASN A 47 -11.55 4.58 -1.04
N GLU A 48 -11.73 3.46 -0.34
CA GLU A 48 -12.39 3.42 0.96
C GLU A 48 -11.51 2.68 1.94
N LEU A 49 -11.04 3.41 2.96
CA LEU A 49 -10.35 2.82 4.09
C LEU A 49 -11.35 2.19 5.07
N PRO A 50 -10.92 1.17 5.83
CA PRO A 50 -11.69 0.73 6.97
C PRO A 50 -11.89 1.90 7.95
N LYS A 51 -12.94 1.86 8.79
CA LYS A 51 -13.17 2.83 9.88
C LYS A 51 -12.11 2.67 10.99
N ILE A 52 -10.85 2.81 10.63
CA ILE A 52 -9.65 2.67 11.45
C ILE A 52 -8.86 3.97 11.27
N ASN A 53 -8.02 4.29 12.24
CA ASN A 53 -7.07 5.40 12.12
C ASN A 53 -6.19 5.23 10.86
N VAL A 54 -6.26 6.18 9.93
CA VAL A 54 -5.47 6.20 8.68
C VAL A 54 -3.98 6.04 8.96
N GLU A 55 -3.49 6.69 10.02
CA GLU A 55 -2.09 6.60 10.44
C GLU A 55 -1.70 5.16 10.74
N PHE A 56 -2.53 4.45 11.53
CA PHE A 56 -2.31 3.05 11.87
C PHE A 56 -2.34 2.14 10.64
N PHE A 57 -3.28 2.37 9.73
CA PHE A 57 -3.39 1.59 8.51
C PHE A 57 -2.16 1.78 7.61
N LEU A 58 -1.78 3.02 7.34
CA LEU A 58 -0.61 3.35 6.52
C LEU A 58 0.67 2.83 7.14
N ARG A 59 0.85 3.01 8.46
CA ARG A 59 1.98 2.45 9.20
C ARG A 59 2.08 0.94 8.99
N SER A 60 0.98 0.23 9.21
CA SER A 60 0.92 -1.23 9.05
C SER A 60 1.26 -1.68 7.63
N LEU A 61 0.75 -0.98 6.61
CA LEU A 61 1.04 -1.23 5.21
C LEU A 61 2.53 -1.02 4.90
N LEU A 62 3.10 0.12 5.32
CA LEU A 62 4.49 0.45 5.05
C LEU A 62 5.47 -0.51 5.74
N ILE A 63 5.17 -0.96 6.96
CA ILE A 63 5.95 -2.00 7.65
C ILE A 63 5.95 -3.30 6.84
N GLN A 64 4.81 -3.71 6.29
CA GLN A 64 4.71 -4.91 5.47
C GLN A 64 5.49 -4.75 4.15
N ILE A 65 5.44 -3.58 3.53
CA ILE A 65 6.23 -3.23 2.34
C ILE A 65 7.72 -3.36 2.62
N ARG A 66 8.19 -2.73 3.69
CA ARG A 66 9.60 -2.75 4.10
C ARG A 66 10.12 -4.16 4.38
N ASN A 67 9.33 -4.96 5.09
CA ASN A 67 9.79 -6.25 5.60
C ASN A 67 9.74 -7.39 4.55
N ARG A 68 9.20 -7.16 3.36
CA ARG A 68 9.07 -8.22 2.35
C ARG A 68 9.82 -7.88 1.06
N SER A 69 10.84 -8.70 0.77
CA SER A 69 11.61 -8.65 -0.48
C SER A 69 10.76 -8.79 -1.75
N LYS A 70 9.53 -9.31 -1.65
CA LYS A 70 8.61 -9.50 -2.80
C LYS A 70 7.90 -8.23 -3.25
N PHE A 71 7.99 -7.13 -2.50
CA PHE A 71 7.27 -5.88 -2.77
C PHE A 71 8.15 -4.80 -3.43
N GLN A 72 9.25 -5.23 -4.06
CA GLN A 72 10.27 -4.36 -4.65
C GLN A 72 9.78 -3.44 -5.77
N ASN A 73 8.60 -3.67 -6.37
CA ASN A 73 8.10 -2.83 -7.46
C ASN A 73 7.11 -1.76 -7.01
N LEU A 74 6.46 -1.92 -5.85
CA LEU A 74 5.48 -0.95 -5.37
C LEU A 74 6.23 0.34 -5.00
N ARG A 75 5.82 1.47 -5.59
CA ARG A 75 6.45 2.78 -5.42
C ARG A 75 5.47 3.91 -5.18
N LEU A 76 4.18 3.63 -5.27
CA LEU A 76 3.13 4.63 -5.07
C LEU A 76 1.93 4.00 -4.36
N ILE A 77 1.55 4.61 -3.25
CA ILE A 77 0.27 4.39 -2.59
C ILE A 77 -0.57 5.66 -2.75
N CYS A 78 -1.81 5.50 -3.18
CA CYS A 78 -2.81 6.54 -3.26
C CYS A 78 -4.00 6.14 -2.38
N ILE A 79 -4.43 7.03 -1.50
CA ILE A 79 -5.57 6.80 -0.62
C ILE A 79 -6.54 7.95 -0.76
N GLN A 80 -7.80 7.64 -1.06
CA GLN A 80 -8.87 8.63 -0.95
C GLN A 80 -9.29 8.76 0.52
N LEU A 81 -9.14 9.98 1.02
CA LEU A 81 -9.44 10.39 2.37
C LEU A 81 -10.05 11.80 2.33
N PRO A 82 -11.38 11.93 2.29
CA PRO A 82 -12.07 13.23 2.25
C PRO A 82 -11.74 14.15 3.43
N THR A 83 -11.34 13.57 4.55
CA THR A 83 -10.96 14.28 5.78
C THR A 83 -9.48 14.67 5.84
N ALA A 84 -8.72 14.47 4.75
CA ALA A 84 -7.29 14.76 4.72
C ALA A 84 -7.00 16.26 4.81
N ASP A 85 -6.22 16.63 5.83
CA ASP A 85 -5.71 17.99 6.02
C ASP A 85 -4.17 18.00 6.11
N ASP A 86 -3.59 19.20 6.10
CA ASP A 86 -2.14 19.37 6.11
C ASP A 86 -1.49 18.88 7.42
N LYS A 87 -2.25 18.87 8.54
CA LYS A 87 -1.79 18.34 9.83
C LYS A 87 -1.63 16.82 9.77
N MET A 88 -2.54 16.11 9.09
CA MET A 88 -2.42 14.68 8.84
C MET A 88 -1.21 14.37 7.96
N ILE A 89 -0.97 15.17 6.91
CA ILE A 89 0.23 15.03 6.06
C ILE A 89 1.51 15.19 6.88
N LEU A 90 1.58 16.21 7.74
CA LEU A 90 2.73 16.44 8.60
C LEU A 90 3.00 15.27 9.56
N LYS A 91 1.94 14.75 10.21
CA LYS A 91 2.03 13.58 11.08
C LYS A 91 2.50 12.35 10.33
N LEU A 92 1.94 12.09 9.15
CA LEU A 92 2.33 10.96 8.31
C LEU A 92 3.80 11.07 7.90
N ASN A 93 4.26 12.26 7.51
CA ASN A 93 5.65 12.51 7.18
C ASN A 93 6.57 12.22 8.38
N GLN A 94 6.24 12.73 9.56
CA GLN A 94 6.99 12.50 10.79
C GLN A 94 7.05 11.01 11.13
N MET A 95 5.92 10.29 11.06
CA MET A 95 5.86 8.85 11.31
C MET A 95 6.80 8.07 10.38
N ILE A 96 6.77 8.35 9.08
CA ILE A 96 7.63 7.66 8.10
C ILE A 96 9.11 7.93 8.37
N GLN A 97 9.48 9.16 8.72
CA GLN A 97 10.86 9.55 9.02
C GLN A 97 11.37 8.92 10.33
N VAL A 98 10.62 9.09 11.42
CA VAL A 98 11.00 8.62 12.76
C VAL A 98 11.15 7.10 12.80
N GLU A 99 10.26 6.38 12.12
CA GLU A 99 10.27 4.92 12.11
C GLU A 99 11.08 4.31 10.95
N ASN A 100 11.70 5.16 10.11
CA ASN A 100 12.46 4.77 8.93
C ASN A 100 11.69 3.74 8.06
N LEU A 101 10.45 4.09 7.70
CA LEU A 101 9.55 3.18 6.97
C LEU A 101 9.82 3.17 5.47
N LEU A 102 10.22 4.32 4.91
CA LEU A 102 10.57 4.50 3.49
C LEU A 102 11.80 5.41 3.37
N VAL A 103 12.58 5.19 2.32
CA VAL A 103 13.69 6.07 1.91
C VAL A 103 13.28 6.87 0.69
N ASP A 104 13.84 8.08 0.51
CA ASP A 104 13.61 8.95 -0.66
C ASP A 104 12.12 9.17 -1.01
N PHE A 105 11.27 9.28 0.02
CA PHE A 105 9.83 9.37 -0.17
C PHE A 105 9.32 10.81 -0.32
N LYS A 106 8.14 10.96 -0.93
CA LYS A 106 7.40 12.22 -1.05
C LYS A 106 5.93 11.98 -0.71
N ILE A 107 5.34 12.92 0.02
CA ILE A 107 3.90 12.92 0.32
C ILE A 107 3.26 14.13 -0.36
N LYS A 108 2.14 13.92 -1.03
CA LYS A 108 1.37 14.96 -1.71
C LYS A 108 -0.11 14.81 -1.37
N ARG A 109 -0.81 15.93 -1.18
CA ARG A 109 -2.28 15.96 -1.09
C ARG A 109 -2.82 16.66 -2.34
N ILE A 110 -3.75 16.03 -3.03
CA ILE A 110 -4.47 16.62 -4.17
C ILE A 110 -5.95 16.29 -3.95
N GLU A 111 -6.77 17.33 -3.77
CA GLU A 111 -8.18 17.19 -3.40
C GLU A 111 -8.34 16.27 -2.17
N GLU A 112 -9.18 15.24 -2.28
CA GLU A 112 -9.45 14.23 -1.25
C GLU A 112 -8.45 13.06 -1.29
N LYS A 113 -7.28 13.19 -1.92
CA LYS A 113 -6.33 12.09 -2.08
C LYS A 113 -4.97 12.40 -1.47
N ILE A 114 -4.43 11.42 -0.77
CA ILE A 114 -3.05 11.40 -0.28
C ILE A 114 -2.23 10.45 -1.13
N PHE A 115 -1.11 10.93 -1.64
CA PHE A 115 -0.13 10.19 -2.42
C PHE A 115 1.14 10.04 -1.61
N VAL A 116 1.61 8.80 -1.44
CA VAL A 116 2.92 8.47 -0.85
C VAL A 116 3.73 7.76 -1.93
N GLU A 117 4.81 8.40 -2.38
CA GLU A 117 5.67 7.93 -3.47
C GLU A 117 7.12 7.74 -2.96
N TRP A 118 7.83 6.71 -3.41
CA TRP A 118 9.24 6.46 -3.04
C TRP A 118 10.04 5.84 -4.20
N LYS A 119 11.36 5.68 -4.03
CA LYS A 119 12.27 5.08 -5.02
C LYS A 119 12.54 3.60 -4.82
#